data_AF-A0A533SJ09-F1
#
_entry.id   AF-A0A533SJ09-F1
#
_cell.length_a   1.000
_cell.length_b   1.000
_cell.length_c   1.000
_cell.angle_alpha   90.00
_cell.angle_beta   90.00
_cell.angle_gamma   90.00
#
_symmetry.space_group_name_H-M   'P 1'
#
loop_
_entity.id
_entity.type
_entity.pdbx_description
1 polymer ?
#
loop_
_entity_poly.entity_id
_entity_poly.type
_entity_poly.pdbx_seq_one_letter_code
_entity_poly.pdbx_strand_id
1 'polypeptide(L)'
;MAKLSRRHFLKIAGSAASVGAARVLLPGLLGGVAACQPQAATLAIPASATLAATATQAATASATQAATMTPGLPATATLATPERLAIGARVMHLHSASATKWGGQVGYWEYVDQDVVTRMVERGVTELTDQATAADAWRTLIPAYQPGKGIAIKVNFNNTLGNDCGVAGGEINALPQPVAAVVAGLKAMGVDEGDIWIYDGVNRFIPAYFTAGVPFGGVQYFDKCHTPVDYFSSHDPTALVNFNPPSGVPALEAQRLADVPVRASYLINMPILKSHGCASITLGFKNHFGSIFNPGGIHSHVFPYPGCEGRV
;
A
#
# COMPACT_ATOMS: atom_id res chain seq x y z
N MET A 1 30.87 -20.46 -17.01
CA MET A 1 29.43 -20.23 -16.77
C MET A 1 29.04 -18.92 -17.42
N ALA A 2 28.17 -18.93 -18.43
CA ALA A 2 27.76 -17.70 -19.13
C ALA A 2 26.83 -16.86 -18.23
N LYS A 3 27.14 -15.56 -18.07
CA LYS A 3 26.30 -14.62 -17.32
C LYS A 3 24.96 -14.43 -18.04
N LEU A 4 23.88 -14.88 -17.40
CA LEU A 4 22.53 -14.71 -17.91
C LEU A 4 22.15 -13.22 -17.88
N SER A 5 21.90 -12.60 -19.02
CA SER A 5 21.50 -11.19 -19.07
C SER A 5 20.11 -10.98 -18.45
N ARG A 6 19.87 -9.83 -17.82
CA ARG A 6 18.57 -9.46 -17.20
C ARG A 6 17.38 -9.59 -18.16
N ARG A 7 17.55 -9.25 -19.45
CA ARG A 7 16.51 -9.44 -20.48
C ARG A 7 16.19 -10.92 -20.70
N HIS A 8 17.18 -11.81 -20.59
CA HIS A 8 16.95 -13.25 -20.66
C HIS A 8 16.29 -13.78 -19.39
N PHE A 9 16.67 -13.30 -18.20
CA PHE A 9 16.01 -13.68 -16.94
C PHE A 9 14.52 -13.30 -16.93
N LEU A 10 14.19 -12.06 -17.33
CA LEU A 10 12.79 -11.60 -17.38
C LEU A 10 11.96 -12.32 -18.45
N LYS A 11 12.57 -12.70 -19.58
CA LYS A 11 11.90 -13.53 -20.58
C LYS A 11 11.62 -14.94 -20.06
N ILE A 12 12.59 -15.57 -19.40
CA ILE A 12 12.44 -16.91 -18.83
C ILE A 12 11.41 -16.92 -17.69
N ALA A 13 11.41 -15.91 -16.82
CA ALA A 13 10.40 -15.78 -15.77
C ALA A 13 9.00 -15.51 -16.34
N GLY A 14 8.90 -14.79 -17.46
CA GLY A 14 7.63 -14.54 -18.16
C GLY A 14 7.09 -15.76 -18.93
N SER A 15 7.95 -16.59 -19.52
CA SER A 15 7.53 -17.78 -20.28
C SER A 15 7.40 -19.05 -19.45
N ALA A 16 8.07 -19.17 -18.30
CA ALA A 16 7.85 -20.28 -17.36
C ALA A 16 6.50 -20.18 -16.63
N ALA A 17 5.87 -19.00 -16.61
CA ALA A 17 4.53 -18.80 -16.05
C ALA A 17 3.38 -19.21 -17.00
N SER A 18 3.68 -19.65 -18.24
CA SER A 18 2.67 -19.94 -19.27
C SER A 18 2.67 -21.38 -19.80
N VAL A 19 3.47 -22.30 -19.24
CA VAL A 19 3.40 -23.73 -19.60
C VAL A 19 3.34 -24.58 -18.35
N GLY A 20 2.14 -25.04 -18.00
CA GLY A 20 1.98 -26.20 -17.14
C GLY A 20 2.43 -27.44 -17.91
N ALA A 21 3.55 -28.05 -17.51
CA ALA A 21 3.86 -29.43 -17.85
C ALA A 21 4.88 -30.07 -16.89
N ALA A 22 4.48 -31.23 -16.37
CA ALA A 22 5.26 -32.36 -15.91
C ALA A 22 6.13 -32.23 -14.64
N ARG A 23 5.54 -32.73 -13.54
CA ARG A 23 6.25 -33.32 -12.40
C ARG A 23 7.30 -34.33 -12.88
N VAL A 24 8.54 -34.16 -12.44
CA VAL A 24 9.51 -35.24 -12.31
C VAL A 24 9.87 -35.36 -10.83
N LEU A 25 9.68 -36.57 -10.31
CA LEU A 25 9.78 -36.96 -8.91
C LEU A 25 11.23 -36.92 -8.39
N LEU A 26 11.44 -36.27 -7.25
CA LEU A 26 12.35 -36.76 -6.20
C LEU A 26 11.74 -36.41 -4.81
N PRO A 27 11.79 -37.33 -3.83
CA PRO A 27 11.03 -37.23 -2.60
C PRO A 27 11.80 -36.52 -1.49
N GLY A 28 11.07 -35.76 -0.66
CA GLY A 28 11.55 -35.32 0.65
C GLY A 28 11.61 -33.81 0.82
N LEU A 29 10.51 -33.23 1.32
CA LEU A 29 10.43 -32.05 2.21
C LEU A 29 8.95 -31.66 2.32
N LEU A 30 8.20 -32.43 3.09
CA LEU A 30 6.86 -32.04 3.54
C LEU A 30 7.03 -31.06 4.71
N GLY A 31 7.10 -29.77 4.39
CA GLY A 31 6.87 -28.67 5.33
C GLY A 31 5.53 -28.03 4.99
N GLY A 32 4.57 -28.09 5.91
CA GLY A 32 3.16 -27.81 5.68
C GLY A 32 2.88 -26.39 5.16
N VAL A 33 2.15 -26.33 4.04
CA VAL A 33 1.37 -25.17 3.64
C VAL A 33 0.13 -25.11 4.55
N ALA A 34 0.11 -24.18 5.49
CA ALA A 34 -1.09 -23.85 6.25
C ALA A 34 -2.11 -23.21 5.29
N ALA A 35 -2.93 -24.05 4.68
CA ALA A 35 -4.14 -23.62 3.99
C ALA A 35 -5.11 -23.06 5.03
N CYS A 36 -5.59 -21.85 4.77
CA CYS A 36 -6.59 -21.16 5.58
C CYS A 36 -7.92 -21.97 5.52
N GLN A 37 -8.18 -22.83 6.51
CA GLN A 37 -9.49 -23.45 6.69
C GLN A 37 -10.27 -22.68 7.76
N PRO A 38 -11.49 -22.18 7.48
CA PRO A 38 -12.38 -21.71 8.52
C PRO A 38 -13.15 -22.89 9.13
N GLN A 39 -13.07 -22.98 10.45
CA GLN A 39 -13.85 -23.85 11.32
C GLN A 39 -15.29 -23.34 11.36
N ALA A 40 -16.27 -24.18 11.03
CA ALA A 40 -17.68 -23.82 11.06
C ALA A 40 -18.19 -23.76 12.52
N ALA A 41 -18.52 -22.58 13.01
CA ALA A 41 -19.31 -22.41 14.21
C ALA A 41 -20.80 -22.39 13.81
N THR A 42 -21.52 -23.45 14.16
CA THR A 42 -22.98 -23.54 14.03
C THR A 42 -23.65 -22.62 15.05
N LEU A 43 -24.23 -21.52 14.58
CA LEU A 43 -25.19 -20.72 15.33
C LEU A 43 -26.60 -21.11 14.90
N ALA A 44 -27.39 -21.64 15.84
CA ALA A 44 -28.80 -21.93 15.66
C ALA A 44 -29.62 -20.62 15.68
N ILE A 45 -30.45 -20.42 14.67
CA ILE A 45 -31.42 -19.31 14.60
C ILE A 45 -32.80 -19.89 14.97
N PRO A 46 -33.53 -19.33 15.96
CA PRO A 46 -34.90 -19.75 16.23
C PRO A 46 -35.87 -19.21 15.16
N ALA A 47 -36.84 -20.04 14.78
CA ALA A 47 -37.89 -19.72 13.84
C ALA A 47 -38.72 -18.51 14.31
N SER A 48 -38.90 -17.52 13.42
CA SER A 48 -39.81 -16.40 13.64
C SER A 48 -41.09 -16.59 12.84
N ALA A 49 -42.21 -16.29 13.50
CA ALA A 49 -43.57 -16.59 13.10
C ALA A 49 -44.05 -15.87 11.83
N THR A 50 -44.90 -16.57 11.08
CA THR A 50 -45.70 -16.03 9.96
C THR A 50 -46.71 -15.01 10.46
N LEU A 51 -46.62 -13.77 9.95
CA LEU A 51 -47.68 -12.77 10.09
C LEU A 51 -48.38 -12.57 8.73
N ALA A 52 -49.71 -12.65 8.79
CA ALA A 52 -50.62 -12.62 7.67
C ALA A 52 -50.68 -11.26 6.97
N ALA A 53 -50.93 -11.29 5.66
CA ALA A 53 -51.07 -10.13 4.81
C ALA A 53 -52.40 -9.40 5.08
N THR A 54 -52.32 -8.10 5.35
CA THR A 54 -53.47 -7.20 5.40
C THR A 54 -53.57 -6.43 4.08
N ALA A 55 -54.71 -6.55 3.40
CA ALA A 55 -54.99 -5.85 2.15
C ALA A 55 -55.05 -4.34 2.36
N THR A 56 -54.24 -3.59 1.61
CA THR A 56 -54.27 -2.12 1.57
C THR A 56 -54.93 -1.67 0.27
N GLN A 57 -55.87 -0.73 0.39
CA GLN A 57 -56.71 -0.21 -0.70
C GLN A 57 -55.89 0.54 -1.76
N ALA A 58 -56.28 0.39 -3.02
CA ALA A 58 -55.69 1.04 -4.18
C ALA A 58 -56.00 2.56 -4.18
N ALA A 59 -54.94 3.38 -4.22
CA ALA A 59 -55.05 4.82 -4.43
C ALA A 59 -55.03 5.15 -5.93
N THR A 60 -55.90 6.07 -6.32
CA THR A 60 -56.14 6.60 -7.67
C THR A 60 -54.91 7.27 -8.26
N ALA A 61 -54.61 7.00 -9.54
CA ALA A 61 -53.48 7.59 -10.26
C ALA A 61 -53.71 9.09 -10.54
N SER A 62 -52.85 9.93 -9.96
CA SER A 62 -52.69 11.34 -10.34
C SER A 62 -51.62 11.49 -11.42
N ALA A 63 -51.89 12.38 -12.39
CA ALA A 63 -51.07 12.62 -13.58
C ALA A 63 -49.61 12.99 -13.24
N THR A 64 -48.68 12.34 -13.96
CA THR A 64 -47.24 12.55 -13.87
C THR A 64 -46.86 13.93 -14.41
N GLN A 65 -46.30 14.79 -13.56
CA GLN A 65 -45.66 16.04 -13.96
C GLN A 65 -44.24 15.71 -14.45
N ALA A 66 -43.86 16.19 -15.63
CA ALA A 66 -42.54 15.96 -16.22
C ALA A 66 -41.43 16.49 -15.29
N ALA A 67 -40.46 15.64 -14.97
CA ALA A 67 -39.33 16.00 -14.13
C ALA A 67 -38.46 17.04 -14.83
N THR A 68 -38.37 18.23 -14.22
CA THR A 68 -37.43 19.28 -14.56
C THR A 68 -35.99 18.76 -14.47
N MET A 69 -35.20 18.98 -15.52
CA MET A 69 -33.79 18.61 -15.61
C MET A 69 -33.03 19.03 -14.35
N THR A 70 -32.40 18.06 -13.69
CA THR A 70 -31.47 18.28 -12.57
C THR A 70 -30.32 19.17 -13.05
N PRO A 71 -29.96 20.25 -12.33
CA PRO A 71 -28.75 21.01 -12.63
C PRO A 71 -27.53 20.08 -12.63
N GLY A 72 -26.72 20.16 -13.68
CA GLY A 72 -25.50 19.35 -13.82
C GLY A 72 -24.59 19.49 -12.61
N LEU A 73 -23.88 18.41 -12.31
CA LEU A 73 -22.83 18.36 -11.28
C LEU A 73 -21.96 19.61 -11.35
N PRO A 74 -21.69 20.32 -10.24
CA PRO A 74 -20.78 21.44 -10.24
C PRO A 74 -19.43 21.00 -10.80
N ALA A 75 -18.85 21.85 -11.65
CA ALA A 75 -17.55 21.62 -12.27
C ALA A 75 -16.55 21.17 -11.19
N THR A 76 -15.93 20.02 -11.42
CA THR A 76 -14.84 19.51 -10.59
C THR A 76 -13.85 20.64 -10.38
N ALA A 77 -13.61 21.02 -9.11
CA ALA A 77 -12.59 22.00 -8.78
C ALA A 77 -11.31 21.61 -9.52
N THR A 78 -10.80 22.49 -10.38
CA THR A 78 -9.59 22.25 -11.13
C THR A 78 -8.47 22.10 -10.12
N LEU A 79 -8.12 20.86 -9.78
CA LEU A 79 -6.96 20.60 -8.93
C LEU A 79 -5.77 21.30 -9.58
N ALA A 80 -5.06 22.11 -8.80
CA ALA A 80 -3.83 22.74 -9.27
C ALA A 80 -2.96 21.64 -9.87
N THR A 81 -2.54 21.82 -11.13
CA THR A 81 -1.66 20.83 -11.77
C THR A 81 -0.38 20.79 -10.95
N PRO A 82 0.00 19.63 -10.38
CA PRO A 82 1.20 19.54 -9.57
C PRO A 82 2.39 19.99 -10.42
N GLU A 83 3.22 20.87 -9.85
CA GLU A 83 4.43 21.32 -10.51
C GLU A 83 5.31 20.10 -10.82
N ARG A 84 5.61 19.89 -12.10
CA ARG A 84 6.44 18.77 -12.51
C ARG A 84 7.87 19.02 -12.04
N LEU A 85 8.40 18.11 -11.23
CA LEU A 85 9.81 18.13 -10.86
C LEU A 85 10.70 18.14 -12.11
N ALA A 86 11.65 19.09 -12.16
CA ALA A 86 12.58 19.27 -13.27
C ALA A 86 13.73 18.23 -13.28
N ILE A 87 13.47 17.00 -12.84
CA ILE A 87 14.45 15.91 -12.72
C ILE A 87 14.37 14.88 -13.87
N GLY A 88 13.38 15.01 -14.75
CA GLY A 88 13.13 14.08 -15.84
C GLY A 88 12.63 12.70 -15.38
N ALA A 89 12.45 11.77 -16.33
CA ALA A 89 12.07 10.40 -16.02
C ALA A 89 13.33 9.56 -15.76
N ARG A 90 13.67 9.34 -14.48
CA ARG A 90 14.86 8.61 -14.05
C ARG A 90 14.52 7.52 -13.04
N VAL A 91 15.30 6.45 -13.05
CA VAL A 91 15.21 5.35 -12.09
C VAL A 91 16.62 5.00 -11.62
N MET A 92 16.89 5.19 -10.34
CA MET A 92 18.16 4.78 -9.72
C MET A 92 18.04 3.37 -9.16
N HIS A 93 19.08 2.56 -9.34
CA HIS A 93 19.18 1.23 -8.75
C HIS A 93 20.52 1.09 -8.06
N LEU A 94 20.48 0.97 -6.74
CA LEU A 94 21.65 0.86 -5.90
C LEU A 94 21.66 -0.47 -5.18
N HIS A 95 22.86 -0.99 -4.98
CA HIS A 95 23.08 -2.30 -4.39
C HIS A 95 24.33 -2.27 -3.53
N SER A 96 24.25 -2.89 -2.35
CA SER A 96 25.40 -3.22 -1.51
C SER A 96 25.21 -4.61 -0.93
N ALA A 97 26.20 -5.49 -1.14
CA ALA A 97 26.19 -6.82 -0.53
C ALA A 97 26.36 -6.78 0.99
N SER A 98 26.82 -5.64 1.53
CA SER A 98 26.97 -5.41 2.97
C SER A 98 25.71 -4.83 3.63
N ALA A 99 24.64 -4.56 2.87
CA ALA A 99 23.42 -3.95 3.42
C ALA A 99 22.69 -4.88 4.39
N THR A 100 22.84 -6.19 4.24
CA THR A 100 22.27 -7.16 5.16
C THR A 100 23.10 -8.44 5.22
N LYS A 101 23.11 -9.07 6.40
CA LYS A 101 23.65 -10.41 6.63
C LYS A 101 22.56 -11.40 7.05
N TRP A 102 21.30 -11.09 6.73
CA TRP A 102 20.15 -11.90 7.10
C TRP A 102 20.25 -13.30 6.48
N GLY A 103 20.04 -14.32 7.31
CA GLY A 103 20.14 -15.73 6.95
C GLY A 103 18.81 -16.49 7.08
N GLY A 104 17.68 -15.79 7.20
CA GLY A 104 16.35 -16.40 7.34
C GLY A 104 15.77 -16.40 8.76
N GLN A 105 16.37 -15.65 9.69
CA GLN A 105 15.86 -15.49 11.06
C GLN A 105 14.56 -14.67 11.10
N VAL A 106 13.76 -14.85 12.16
CA VAL A 106 12.50 -14.11 12.38
C VAL A 106 12.73 -12.59 12.43
N GLY A 107 13.70 -12.15 13.23
CA GLY A 107 14.08 -10.74 13.39
C GLY A 107 14.89 -10.19 12.21
N TYR A 108 14.37 -10.28 10.99
CA TYR A 108 15.11 -9.91 9.77
C TYR A 108 15.63 -8.46 9.78
N TRP A 109 14.94 -7.57 10.49
CA TRP A 109 15.34 -6.17 10.69
C TRP A 109 16.64 -6.01 11.49
N GLU A 110 17.00 -6.95 12.37
CA GLU A 110 18.21 -6.89 13.20
C GLU A 110 19.50 -7.15 12.40
N TYR A 111 19.36 -7.65 11.17
CA TYR A 111 20.46 -8.05 10.31
C TYR A 111 20.73 -7.06 9.18
N VAL A 112 20.14 -5.87 9.23
CA VAL A 112 20.34 -4.80 8.24
C VAL A 112 21.29 -3.75 8.81
N ASP A 113 22.31 -3.41 8.02
CA ASP A 113 23.28 -2.37 8.38
C ASP A 113 22.72 -0.99 8.04
N GLN A 114 22.37 -0.22 9.08
CA GLN A 114 21.78 1.10 8.92
C GLN A 114 22.68 2.05 8.14
N ASP A 115 23.98 2.08 8.43
CA ASP A 115 24.90 3.03 7.82
C ASP A 115 25.10 2.75 6.32
N VAL A 116 25.15 1.47 5.95
CA VAL A 116 25.19 1.06 4.54
C VAL A 116 23.90 1.46 3.84
N VAL A 117 22.73 1.22 4.44
CA VAL A 117 21.44 1.61 3.86
C VAL A 117 21.29 3.12 3.74
N THR A 118 21.74 3.89 4.75
CA THR A 118 21.76 5.36 4.72
C THR A 118 22.59 5.86 3.53
N ARG A 119 23.82 5.38 3.36
CA ARG A 119 24.67 5.75 2.21
C ARG A 119 24.05 5.36 0.88
N MET A 120 23.35 4.22 0.81
CA MET A 120 22.61 3.84 -0.39
C MET A 120 21.48 4.83 -0.68
N VAL A 121 20.65 5.21 0.30
CA VAL A 121 19.56 6.17 0.09
C VAL A 121 20.10 7.55 -0.30
N GLU A 122 21.12 8.06 0.41
CA GLU A 122 21.76 9.34 0.11
C GLU A 122 22.31 9.40 -1.31
N ARG A 123 23.09 8.38 -1.71
CA ARG A 123 23.59 8.25 -3.08
C ARG A 123 22.44 8.18 -4.09
N GLY A 124 21.35 7.50 -3.75
CA GLY A 124 20.20 7.34 -4.63
C GLY A 124 19.51 8.66 -4.91
N VAL A 125 19.28 9.48 -3.88
CA VAL A 125 18.62 10.77 -4.07
C VAL A 125 19.54 11.80 -4.72
N THR A 126 20.84 11.80 -4.42
CA THR A 126 21.80 12.71 -5.07
C THR A 126 21.98 12.37 -6.54
N GLU A 127 22.17 11.09 -6.90
CA GLU A 127 22.24 10.66 -8.31
C GLU A 127 20.91 10.85 -9.05
N LEU A 128 19.76 10.75 -8.37
CA LEU A 128 18.45 10.99 -9.00
C LEU A 128 18.25 12.46 -9.39
N THR A 129 18.78 13.38 -8.58
CA THR A 129 18.53 14.82 -8.68
C THR A 129 19.71 15.63 -9.23
N ASP A 130 20.84 14.97 -9.51
CA ASP A 130 22.13 15.59 -9.85
C ASP A 130 22.61 16.62 -8.82
N GLN A 131 22.32 16.38 -7.55
CA GLN A 131 22.73 17.25 -6.44
C GLN A 131 23.96 16.72 -5.72
N ALA A 132 24.75 17.63 -5.14
CA ALA A 132 25.99 17.26 -4.43
C ALA A 132 25.74 16.72 -3.01
N THR A 133 24.65 17.13 -2.36
CA THR A 133 24.33 16.73 -1.00
C THR A 133 22.92 16.14 -0.90
N ALA A 134 22.69 15.26 0.08
CA ALA A 134 21.37 14.70 0.33
C ALA A 134 20.34 15.79 0.67
N ALA A 135 20.72 16.83 1.42
CA ALA A 135 19.84 17.94 1.76
C ALA A 135 19.40 18.72 0.50
N ASP A 136 20.31 19.01 -0.44
CA ASP A 136 19.98 19.63 -1.72
C ASP A 136 19.07 18.72 -2.58
N ALA A 137 19.34 17.42 -2.59
CA ALA A 137 18.52 16.43 -3.29
C ALA A 137 17.09 16.41 -2.75
N TRP A 138 16.91 16.36 -1.44
CA TRP A 138 15.58 16.37 -0.82
C TRP A 138 14.85 17.70 -1.04
N ARG A 139 15.55 18.85 -0.99
CA ARG A 139 14.96 20.14 -1.41
C ARG A 139 14.49 20.14 -2.86
N THR A 140 15.18 19.42 -3.75
CA THR A 140 14.74 19.27 -5.15
C THR A 140 13.49 18.41 -5.26
N LEU A 141 13.37 17.35 -4.46
CA LEU A 141 12.23 16.43 -4.49
C LEU A 141 10.98 16.99 -3.78
N ILE A 142 11.18 17.89 -2.80
CA ILE A 142 10.13 18.45 -1.95
C ILE A 142 10.27 19.99 -1.91
N PRO A 143 10.16 20.67 -3.07
CA PRO A 143 10.59 22.06 -3.21
C PRO A 143 9.71 23.09 -2.49
N ALA A 144 8.45 22.75 -2.21
CA ALA A 144 7.47 23.65 -1.59
C ALA A 144 7.07 23.19 -0.18
N TYR A 145 7.94 22.50 0.54
CA TYR A 145 7.70 22.22 1.96
C TYR A 145 7.59 23.52 2.76
N GLN A 146 6.65 23.55 3.70
CA GLN A 146 6.48 24.60 4.70
C GLN A 146 6.16 23.94 6.03
N PRO A 147 6.59 24.47 7.18
CA PRO A 147 6.19 23.98 8.49
C PRO A 147 4.67 23.82 8.61
N GLY A 148 4.23 22.70 9.17
CA GLY A 148 2.84 22.26 9.26
C GLY A 148 2.32 21.52 8.02
N LYS A 149 3.13 21.33 6.96
CA LYS A 149 2.73 20.59 5.75
C LYS A 149 3.24 19.16 5.82
N GLY A 150 2.32 18.25 6.12
CA GLY A 150 2.61 16.82 6.26
C GLY A 150 3.23 16.16 5.02
N ILE A 151 4.21 15.31 5.25
CA ILE A 151 4.86 14.41 4.31
C ILE A 151 4.54 12.98 4.74
N ALA A 152 3.64 12.34 4.00
CA ALA A 152 3.24 10.96 4.26
C ALA A 152 4.25 9.96 3.66
N ILE A 153 4.66 8.96 4.44
CA ILE A 153 5.50 7.84 4.02
C ILE A 153 4.65 6.57 4.12
N LYS A 154 4.23 6.03 2.97
CA LYS A 154 3.44 4.78 2.90
C LYS A 154 4.37 3.59 3.03
N VAL A 155 4.28 2.87 4.15
CA VAL A 155 4.99 1.61 4.42
C VAL A 155 4.07 0.40 4.26
N ASN A 156 4.58 -0.83 4.36
CA ASN A 156 3.79 -2.05 4.20
C ASN A 156 3.98 -3.02 5.36
N PHE A 157 2.91 -3.26 6.10
CA PHE A 157 2.80 -4.20 7.21
C PHE A 157 1.70 -5.23 6.95
N ASN A 158 1.51 -5.65 5.70
CA ASN A 158 0.41 -6.54 5.33
C ASN A 158 0.42 -7.89 6.04
N ASN A 159 1.55 -8.31 6.65
CA ASN A 159 1.62 -9.54 7.42
C ASN A 159 1.42 -9.31 8.93
N THR A 160 1.27 -8.07 9.39
CA THR A 160 0.92 -7.75 10.77
C THR A 160 -0.59 -7.51 10.86
N LEU A 161 -1.35 -8.59 11.12
CA LEU A 161 -2.82 -8.57 11.14
C LEU A 161 -3.42 -8.80 12.54
N GLY A 162 -2.60 -9.17 13.53
CA GLY A 162 -3.03 -9.45 14.89
C GLY A 162 -3.22 -8.18 15.73
N ASN A 163 -4.09 -8.24 16.74
CA ASN A 163 -4.43 -7.12 17.64
C ASN A 163 -3.31 -6.71 18.63
N ASP A 164 -2.04 -6.91 18.28
CA ASP A 164 -0.91 -6.67 19.18
C ASP A 164 0.28 -6.05 18.45
N CYS A 165 0.68 -4.87 18.92
CA CYS A 165 1.80 -4.08 18.42
C CYS A 165 3.18 -4.65 18.83
N GLY A 166 3.21 -5.53 19.83
CA GLY A 166 4.41 -6.19 20.33
C GLY A 166 4.72 -7.52 19.63
N VAL A 167 3.75 -8.10 18.92
CA VAL A 167 3.96 -9.38 18.21
C VAL A 167 4.58 -9.12 16.84
N ALA A 168 5.81 -9.60 16.67
CA ALA A 168 6.49 -9.61 15.39
C ALA A 168 6.73 -11.06 14.93
N GLY A 169 6.13 -11.40 13.79
CA GLY A 169 6.40 -12.66 13.10
C GLY A 169 7.63 -12.58 12.18
N GLY A 170 7.99 -13.71 11.57
CA GLY A 170 9.11 -13.80 10.63
C GLY A 170 8.72 -13.38 9.21
N GLU A 171 7.46 -13.02 8.99
CA GLU A 171 6.94 -12.61 7.70
C GLU A 171 7.43 -11.21 7.32
N ILE A 172 8.05 -11.10 6.14
CA ILE A 172 8.65 -9.85 5.66
C ILE A 172 7.62 -8.72 5.50
N ASN A 173 7.77 -7.70 6.34
CA ASN A 173 7.14 -6.39 6.25
C ASN A 173 8.20 -5.31 5.95
N ALA A 174 7.82 -4.04 6.04
CA ALA A 174 8.75 -2.91 5.90
C ALA A 174 9.94 -3.01 6.86
N LEU A 175 11.10 -2.55 6.39
CA LEU A 175 12.31 -2.42 7.19
C LEU A 175 12.41 -1.00 7.75
N PRO A 176 12.78 -0.81 9.03
CA PRO A 176 12.95 0.52 9.59
C PRO A 176 14.12 1.27 8.94
N GLN A 177 15.20 0.58 8.54
CA GLN A 177 16.43 1.23 8.09
C GLN A 177 16.30 2.13 6.85
N PRO A 178 15.67 1.69 5.74
CA PRO A 178 15.44 2.58 4.60
C PRO A 178 14.50 3.74 4.96
N VAL A 179 13.54 3.52 5.86
CA VAL A 179 12.61 4.58 6.30
C VAL A 179 13.34 5.60 7.17
N ALA A 180 14.15 5.15 8.13
CA ALA A 180 15.00 6.00 8.95
C ALA A 180 15.97 6.83 8.10
N ALA A 181 16.54 6.26 7.04
CA ALA A 181 17.40 6.99 6.10
C ALA A 181 16.62 8.08 5.32
N VAL A 182 15.39 7.80 4.91
CA VAL A 182 14.50 8.82 4.30
C VAL A 182 14.18 9.92 5.31
N VAL A 183 13.79 9.58 6.54
CA VAL A 183 13.50 10.56 7.60
C VAL A 183 14.73 11.44 7.89
N ALA A 184 15.92 10.85 7.98
CA ALA A 184 17.17 11.59 8.16
C ALA A 184 17.41 12.61 7.03
N GLY A 185 17.14 12.23 5.79
CA GLY A 185 17.27 13.10 4.63
C GLY A 185 16.25 14.26 4.61
N LEU A 186 14.99 13.97 4.97
CA LEU A 186 13.95 15.00 5.15
C LEU A 186 14.33 15.99 6.24
N LYS A 187 14.82 15.52 7.38
CA LYS A 187 15.33 16.39 8.43
C LYS A 187 16.52 17.23 7.98
N ALA A 188 17.44 16.65 7.20
CA ALA A 188 18.61 17.36 6.70
C ALA A 188 18.26 18.53 5.76
N MET A 189 17.13 18.47 5.07
CA MET A 189 16.61 19.61 4.30
C MET A 189 15.79 20.62 5.14
N GLY A 190 15.58 20.36 6.44
CA GLY A 190 14.87 21.25 7.35
C GLY A 190 13.38 20.92 7.56
N VAL A 191 12.93 19.71 7.23
CA VAL A 191 11.57 19.26 7.58
C VAL A 191 11.47 19.05 9.09
N ASP A 192 10.40 19.56 9.69
CA ASP A 192 10.06 19.34 11.09
C ASP A 192 9.61 17.90 11.30
N GLU A 193 10.14 17.22 12.33
CA GLU A 193 9.83 15.80 12.55
C GLU A 193 8.31 15.53 12.68
N GLY A 194 7.57 16.47 13.28
CA GLY A 194 6.11 16.38 13.44
C GLY A 194 5.31 16.39 12.13
N ASP A 195 5.92 16.87 11.04
CA ASP A 195 5.33 16.86 9.71
C ASP A 195 5.65 15.57 8.95
N ILE A 196 6.46 14.66 9.50
CA ILE A 196 6.78 13.38 8.87
C ILE A 196 5.83 12.31 9.40
N TRP A 197 4.99 11.77 8.51
CA TRP A 197 3.90 10.86 8.86
C TRP A 197 4.13 9.48 8.26
N ILE A 198 4.48 8.49 9.06
CA ILE A 198 4.61 7.10 8.60
C ILE A 198 3.26 6.42 8.76
N TYR A 199 2.74 5.82 7.68
CA TYR A 199 1.43 5.18 7.74
C TYR A 199 1.33 3.86 6.99
N ASP A 200 0.46 2.99 7.52
CA ASP A 200 -0.15 1.90 6.76
C ASP A 200 -1.64 1.80 7.12
N GLY A 201 -2.48 1.75 6.10
CA GLY A 201 -3.94 1.77 6.25
C GLY A 201 -4.54 0.38 6.44
N VAL A 202 -5.86 0.26 6.26
CA VAL A 202 -6.62 -1.01 6.20
C VAL A 202 -6.27 -1.97 7.35
N ASN A 203 -6.53 -1.57 8.60
CA ASN A 203 -6.38 -2.42 9.78
C ASN A 203 -4.97 -3.05 9.90
N ARG A 204 -3.92 -2.33 9.53
CA ARG A 204 -2.53 -2.75 9.71
C ARG A 204 -1.95 -2.15 10.99
N PHE A 205 -0.90 -2.82 11.46
CA PHE A 205 -0.21 -2.50 12.71
C PHE A 205 1.26 -2.26 12.39
N ILE A 206 1.78 -1.10 12.80
CA ILE A 206 3.20 -0.77 12.76
C ILE A 206 3.81 -1.29 14.06
N PRO A 207 4.64 -2.35 14.03
CA PRO A 207 5.13 -3.00 15.23
C PRO A 207 6.17 -2.17 15.99
N ALA A 208 6.34 -2.47 17.28
CA ALA A 208 7.31 -1.80 18.15
C ALA A 208 8.76 -1.88 17.66
N TYR A 209 9.19 -2.99 17.03
CA TYR A 209 10.56 -3.08 16.49
C TYR A 209 10.81 -2.04 15.39
N PHE A 210 9.77 -1.69 14.63
CA PHE A 210 9.90 -0.76 13.54
C PHE A 210 9.99 0.67 14.07
N THR A 211 9.11 1.04 15.01
CA THR A 211 9.16 2.37 15.63
C THR A 211 10.46 2.57 16.40
N ALA A 212 10.97 1.54 17.09
CA ALA A 212 12.28 1.57 17.75
C ALA A 212 13.44 1.70 16.75
N GLY A 213 13.30 1.15 15.54
CA GLY A 213 14.30 1.24 14.47
C GLY A 213 14.30 2.57 13.70
N VAL A 214 13.34 3.46 13.95
CA VAL A 214 13.27 4.81 13.36
C VAL A 214 13.50 5.82 14.49
N PRO A 215 14.76 6.22 14.77
CA PRO A 215 15.15 6.93 15.99
C PRO A 215 14.85 8.45 15.94
N PHE A 216 13.63 8.81 15.57
CA PHE A 216 13.16 10.19 15.43
C PHE A 216 11.85 10.38 16.20
N GLY A 217 11.97 10.88 17.43
CA GLY A 217 10.87 10.89 18.41
C GLY A 217 9.68 11.80 18.04
N GLY A 218 9.88 12.77 17.13
CA GLY A 218 8.81 13.64 16.64
C GLY A 218 8.02 13.07 15.46
N VAL A 219 8.47 11.98 14.83
CA VAL A 219 7.76 11.35 13.70
C VAL A 219 6.41 10.80 14.17
N GLN A 220 5.37 11.03 13.35
CA GLN A 220 4.01 10.60 13.64
C GLN A 220 3.72 9.25 12.96
N TYR A 221 3.04 8.36 13.67
CA TYR A 221 2.64 7.04 13.17
C TYR A 221 1.12 6.96 13.04
N PHE A 222 0.67 6.50 11.87
CA PHE A 222 -0.75 6.32 11.55
C PHE A 222 -1.04 4.87 11.14
N ASP A 223 -1.70 4.14 12.03
CA ASP A 223 -2.04 2.72 11.92
C ASP A 223 -3.03 2.34 13.05
N LYS A 224 -3.23 1.05 13.34
CA LYS A 224 -4.12 0.63 14.42
C LYS A 224 -3.52 0.75 15.84
N CYS A 225 -2.19 0.80 15.97
CA CYS A 225 -1.50 0.90 17.26
C CYS A 225 -1.35 2.34 17.76
N HIS A 226 -1.24 3.29 16.84
CA HIS A 226 -0.92 4.68 17.13
C HIS A 226 -2.12 5.58 16.80
N THR A 227 -1.97 6.51 15.86
CA THR A 227 -3.08 7.34 15.40
C THR A 227 -3.90 6.57 14.36
N PRO A 228 -5.22 6.32 14.57
CA PRO A 228 -6.02 5.57 13.62
C PRO A 228 -6.05 6.21 12.23
N VAL A 229 -5.89 5.39 11.19
CA VAL A 229 -6.18 5.77 9.80
C VAL A 229 -7.69 5.69 9.56
N ASP A 230 -8.26 6.74 9.01
CA ASP A 230 -9.69 6.82 8.70
C ASP A 230 -9.93 6.97 7.19
N TYR A 231 -11.15 6.70 6.74
CA TYR A 231 -11.58 6.75 5.34
C TYR A 231 -12.83 7.61 5.14
N PHE A 232 -13.52 8.02 6.22
CA PHE A 232 -14.85 8.61 6.14
C PHE A 232 -14.98 10.03 6.68
N SER A 233 -13.99 10.54 7.43
CA SER A 233 -13.97 11.90 7.96
C SER A 233 -13.76 12.97 6.89
N SER A 234 -13.11 12.63 5.78
CA SER A 234 -12.97 13.57 4.67
C SER A 234 -14.29 13.74 3.93
N HIS A 235 -14.77 14.98 3.88
CA HIS A 235 -15.88 15.41 3.03
C HIS A 235 -15.41 15.93 1.66
N ASP A 236 -14.11 15.85 1.37
CA ASP A 236 -13.58 16.22 0.06
C ASP A 236 -14.11 15.24 -1.01
N PRO A 237 -14.89 15.71 -2.00
CA PRO A 237 -15.43 14.84 -3.05
C PRO A 237 -14.32 14.26 -3.95
N THR A 238 -13.09 14.78 -3.88
CA THR A 238 -11.93 14.31 -4.63
C THR A 238 -11.11 13.25 -3.88
N ALA A 239 -11.44 12.95 -2.61
CA ALA A 239 -10.80 11.90 -1.81
C ALA A 239 -11.24 10.47 -2.20
N LEU A 240 -11.37 10.21 -3.51
CA LEU A 240 -11.85 8.98 -4.11
C LEU A 240 -10.87 8.50 -5.19
N VAL A 241 -10.60 7.19 -5.20
CA VAL A 241 -9.94 6.50 -6.31
C VAL A 241 -11.01 5.99 -7.25
N ASN A 242 -11.08 6.62 -8.43
CA ASN A 242 -11.94 6.18 -9.52
C ASN A 242 -11.19 5.18 -10.40
N PHE A 243 -11.85 4.08 -10.76
CA PHE A 243 -11.28 3.05 -11.61
C PHE A 243 -11.80 3.19 -13.03
N ASN A 244 -10.91 3.06 -14.01
CA ASN A 244 -11.24 3.09 -15.43
C ASN A 244 -10.85 1.74 -16.08
N PRO A 245 -11.62 0.67 -15.83
CA PRO A 245 -11.30 -0.63 -16.40
C PRO A 245 -11.53 -0.64 -17.92
N PRO A 246 -10.87 -1.54 -18.67
CA PRO A 246 -11.09 -1.69 -20.11
C PRO A 246 -12.55 -2.02 -20.45
N SER A 247 -12.95 -1.74 -21.69
CA SER A 247 -14.30 -2.10 -22.17
C SER A 247 -14.58 -3.59 -21.98
N GLY A 248 -15.80 -3.91 -21.52
CA GLY A 248 -16.23 -5.29 -21.22
C GLY A 248 -15.85 -5.81 -19.84
N VAL A 249 -15.06 -5.06 -19.06
CA VAL A 249 -14.77 -5.38 -17.65
C VAL A 249 -15.75 -4.62 -16.74
N PRO A 250 -16.40 -5.27 -15.76
CA PRO A 250 -17.32 -4.60 -14.84
C PRO A 250 -16.68 -3.40 -14.15
N ALA A 251 -17.41 -2.27 -14.13
CA ALA A 251 -17.00 -1.08 -13.40
C ALA A 251 -16.84 -1.39 -11.90
N LEU A 252 -15.83 -0.78 -11.29
CA LEU A 252 -15.59 -0.86 -9.86
C LEU A 252 -16.19 0.36 -9.17
N GLU A 253 -16.73 0.15 -7.97
CA GLU A 253 -17.10 1.25 -7.11
C GLU A 253 -15.86 2.07 -6.75
N ALA A 254 -16.00 3.39 -6.80
CA ALA A 254 -14.96 4.31 -6.36
C ALA A 254 -14.58 4.01 -4.90
N GLN A 255 -13.29 3.94 -4.63
CA GLN A 255 -12.80 3.61 -3.29
C GLN A 255 -12.39 4.89 -2.56
N ARG A 256 -12.82 5.04 -1.30
CA ARG A 256 -12.36 6.14 -0.45
C ARG A 256 -10.86 6.01 -0.16
N LEU A 257 -10.16 7.14 -0.24
CA LEU A 257 -8.76 7.21 0.13
C LEU A 257 -8.63 7.34 1.65
N ALA A 258 -7.56 6.77 2.22
CA ALA A 258 -7.17 7.01 3.59
C ALA A 258 -6.99 8.53 3.84
N ASP A 259 -7.35 9.01 5.02
CA ASP A 259 -7.27 10.43 5.39
C ASP A 259 -5.84 10.97 5.38
N VAL A 260 -4.85 10.14 5.74
CA VAL A 260 -3.44 10.52 5.80
C VAL A 260 -2.92 11.09 4.46
N PRO A 261 -3.00 10.36 3.33
CA PRO A 261 -2.59 10.91 2.03
C PRO A 261 -3.52 12.02 1.52
N VAL A 262 -4.77 12.14 1.98
CA VAL A 262 -5.65 13.28 1.65
C VAL A 262 -5.16 14.57 2.31
N ARG A 263 -4.68 14.49 3.56
CA ARG A 263 -4.19 15.64 4.33
C ARG A 263 -2.74 16.01 4.02
N ALA A 264 -1.95 15.07 3.51
CA ALA A 264 -0.53 15.28 3.24
C ALA A 264 -0.31 16.16 2.01
N SER A 265 0.75 16.96 2.04
CA SER A 265 1.20 17.74 0.87
C SER A 265 2.15 16.94 -0.03
N TYR A 266 2.84 15.95 0.54
CA TYR A 266 3.72 15.04 -0.19
C TYR A 266 3.46 13.60 0.22
N LEU A 267 3.65 12.68 -0.73
CA LEU A 267 3.53 11.24 -0.51
C LEU A 267 4.77 10.53 -1.03
N ILE A 268 5.51 9.89 -0.14
CA ILE A 268 6.63 9.01 -0.44
C ILE A 268 6.13 7.56 -0.32
N ASN A 269 6.08 6.85 -1.44
CA ASN A 269 5.66 5.45 -1.47
C ASN A 269 6.87 4.52 -1.24
N MET A 270 6.89 3.79 -0.12
CA MET A 270 7.94 2.84 0.24
C MET A 270 7.41 1.40 0.26
N PRO A 271 7.30 0.76 -0.92
CA PRO A 271 6.85 -0.62 -1.02
C PRO A 271 7.91 -1.60 -0.50
N ILE A 272 7.46 -2.79 -0.10
CA ILE A 272 8.34 -3.97 0.01
C ILE A 272 8.41 -4.68 -1.35
N LEU A 273 9.57 -5.24 -1.69
CA LEU A 273 9.76 -6.11 -2.85
C LEU A 273 9.86 -7.55 -2.38
N LYS A 274 8.82 -8.35 -2.62
CA LYS A 274 8.75 -9.77 -2.29
C LYS A 274 7.93 -10.54 -3.32
N SER A 275 8.05 -11.86 -3.30
CA SER A 275 7.14 -12.73 -4.05
C SER A 275 5.73 -12.70 -3.43
N HIS A 276 4.72 -12.91 -4.28
CA HIS A 276 3.33 -12.92 -3.86
C HIS A 276 2.53 -13.92 -4.70
N GLY A 277 1.84 -14.87 -4.04
CA GLY A 277 1.14 -15.97 -4.73
C GLY A 277 0.18 -15.50 -5.84
N CYS A 278 -0.64 -14.48 -5.57
CA CYS A 278 -1.63 -13.99 -6.54
C CYS A 278 -1.13 -12.90 -7.52
N ALA A 279 -0.01 -12.24 -7.21
CA ALA A 279 0.43 -11.03 -7.91
C ALA A 279 1.82 -11.22 -8.56
N SER A 280 2.39 -12.42 -8.44
CA SER A 280 3.79 -12.77 -8.69
C SER A 280 4.78 -12.01 -7.80
N ILE A 281 4.78 -10.68 -7.85
CA ILE A 281 5.69 -9.79 -7.12
C ILE A 281 4.93 -8.61 -6.51
N THR A 282 5.47 -8.04 -5.44
CA THR A 282 5.02 -6.76 -4.89
C THR A 282 5.86 -5.61 -5.44
N LEU A 283 5.23 -4.47 -5.72
CA LEU A 283 5.85 -3.26 -6.27
C LEU A 283 5.10 -2.00 -5.78
N GLY A 284 5.55 -0.82 -6.22
CA GLY A 284 5.01 0.49 -5.83
C GLY A 284 3.48 0.60 -5.91
N PHE A 285 2.87 0.29 -7.06
CA PHE A 285 1.41 0.40 -7.21
C PHE A 285 0.64 -0.50 -6.24
N LYS A 286 1.11 -1.73 -6.02
CA LYS A 286 0.45 -2.68 -5.10
C LYS A 286 0.44 -2.15 -3.66
N ASN A 287 1.41 -1.34 -3.25
CA ASN A 287 1.46 -0.80 -1.91
C ASN A 287 0.28 0.16 -1.60
N HIS A 288 -0.27 0.81 -2.62
CA HIS A 288 -1.43 1.70 -2.48
C HIS A 288 -2.77 0.97 -2.27
N PHE A 289 -2.80 -0.37 -2.35
CA PHE A 289 -3.97 -1.12 -1.86
C PHE A 289 -4.19 -0.85 -0.37
N GLY A 290 -3.13 -0.63 0.41
CA GLY A 290 -3.23 -0.19 1.80
C GLY A 290 -3.61 1.28 1.99
N SER A 291 -4.00 1.99 0.92
CA SER A 291 -4.44 3.40 0.97
C SER A 291 -5.89 3.60 0.55
N ILE A 292 -6.59 2.53 0.16
CA ILE A 292 -8.01 2.57 -0.19
C ILE A 292 -8.83 1.81 0.86
N PHE A 293 -10.10 2.16 1.00
CA PHE A 293 -10.97 1.60 2.04
C PHE A 293 -11.13 0.06 1.94
N ASN A 294 -11.50 -0.46 0.76
CA ASN A 294 -11.72 -1.89 0.55
C ASN A 294 -10.79 -2.45 -0.54
N PRO A 295 -9.51 -2.71 -0.25
CA PRO A 295 -8.63 -3.36 -1.22
C PRO A 295 -9.03 -4.80 -1.55
N GLY A 296 -9.68 -5.51 -0.61
CA GLY A 296 -10.14 -6.88 -0.83
C GLY A 296 -11.20 -6.95 -1.93
N GLY A 297 -12.13 -5.99 -1.94
CA GLY A 297 -13.22 -5.93 -2.92
C GLY A 297 -12.77 -5.73 -4.37
N ILE A 298 -11.53 -5.29 -4.61
CA ILE A 298 -11.00 -5.09 -5.97
C ILE A 298 -10.08 -6.23 -6.43
N HIS A 299 -9.86 -7.25 -5.61
CA HIS A 299 -8.94 -8.35 -5.90
C HIS A 299 -9.31 -9.15 -7.16
N SER A 300 -10.60 -9.38 -7.41
CA SER A 300 -11.08 -10.11 -8.60
C SER A 300 -10.73 -9.40 -9.91
N HIS A 301 -10.50 -8.09 -9.88
CA HIS A 301 -10.10 -7.29 -11.05
C HIS A 301 -8.59 -7.25 -11.28
N VAL A 302 -7.78 -7.60 -10.27
CA VAL A 302 -6.31 -7.53 -10.36
C VAL A 302 -5.60 -8.88 -10.25
N PHE A 303 -6.27 -9.90 -9.72
CA PHE A 303 -5.75 -11.26 -9.61
C PHE A 303 -6.62 -12.21 -10.45
N PRO A 304 -6.18 -12.62 -11.65
CA PRO A 304 -6.95 -13.49 -12.53
C PRO A 304 -6.94 -14.97 -12.10
N TYR A 305 -6.56 -15.27 -10.85
CA TYR A 305 -6.35 -16.64 -10.36
C TYR A 305 -7.48 -17.05 -9.40
N PRO A 306 -8.12 -18.22 -9.61
CA PRO A 306 -9.09 -18.76 -8.68
C PRO A 306 -8.50 -18.86 -7.26
N GLY A 307 -9.26 -18.39 -6.26
CA GLY A 307 -8.82 -18.35 -4.85
C GLY A 307 -8.03 -17.10 -4.45
N CYS A 308 -7.74 -16.20 -5.39
CA CYS A 308 -7.18 -14.87 -5.12
C CYS A 308 -8.23 -13.76 -5.14
N GLU A 309 -9.46 -14.09 -5.53
CA GLU A 309 -10.64 -13.24 -5.45
C GLU A 309 -10.88 -12.89 -3.97
N GLY A 310 -10.74 -11.62 -3.61
CA GLY A 310 -10.99 -11.15 -2.25
C GLY A 310 -12.45 -11.35 -1.87
N ARG A 311 -12.73 -11.39 -0.56
CA ARG A 311 -14.13 -11.43 -0.10
C ARG A 311 -14.72 -10.02 -0.25
N VAL A 312 -15.94 -9.96 -0.79
CA VAL A 312 -16.76 -8.73 -0.87
C VAL A 312 -17.17 -8.30 0.53
#